data_AF-A0A256B8X1-F1
#
_entry.id   AF-A0A256B8X1-F1
#
_cell.length_a   1.000
_cell.length_b   1.000
_cell.length_c   1.000
_cell.angle_alpha   90.00
_cell.angle_beta   90.00
_cell.angle_gamma   90.00
#
_symmetry.space_group_name_H-M   'P 1'
#
loop_
_entity.id
_entity.type
_entity.pdbx_description
1 polymer ?
#
loop_
_entity_poly.entity_id
_entity_poly.type
_entity_poly.pdbx_seq_one_letter_code
_entity_poly.pdbx_strand_id
1 'polypeptide(L)' 'MKSYLDQAIIDTYEIALALVVREIPLHYPDLPSDCPYSITQILDPQYF' A
#
# COMPACT_ATOMS: atom_id res chain seq x y z
N MET A 1 20.79 2.33 2.07
CA MET A 1 20.01 2.37 0.81
C MET A 1 18.74 1.52 0.85
N LYS A 2 18.71 0.36 1.54
CA LYS A 2 17.47 -0.42 1.74
C LYS A 2 16.34 0.37 2.45
N SER A 3 16.68 1.22 3.43
CA SER A 3 15.71 1.92 4.28
C SER A 3 14.78 2.94 3.61
N TYR A 4 15.15 3.52 2.46
CA TYR A 4 14.30 4.53 1.82
C TYR A 4 13.14 3.89 1.06
N LEU A 5 13.42 2.78 0.37
CA LEU A 5 12.40 2.07 -0.39
C LEU A 5 11.35 1.46 0.54
N ASP A 6 11.79 0.86 1.66
CA ASP A 6 10.89 0.29 2.66
C ASP A 6 9.94 1.38 3.22
N GLN A 7 10.46 2.55 3.57
CA GLN A 7 9.64 3.67 4.06
C GLN A 7 8.70 4.21 2.97
N ALA A 8 9.19 4.38 1.74
CA ALA A 8 8.37 4.89 0.64
C ALA A 8 7.15 3.98 0.37
N ILE A 9 7.30 2.66 0.54
CA ILE A 9 6.19 1.71 0.38
C ILE A 9 5.17 1.82 1.51
N ILE A 10 5.62 2.00 2.76
CA ILE A 10 4.73 2.25 3.90
C ILE A 10 3.93 3.53 3.68
N ASP A 11 4.61 4.63 3.37
CA ASP A 11 3.98 5.93 3.14
C ASP A 11 2.97 5.86 1.98
N THR A 12 3.35 5.17 0.89
CA THR A 12 2.46 4.98 -0.26
C THR A 12 1.24 4.14 0.10
N TYR A 13 1.39 3.12 0.95
CA TYR A 13 0.27 2.29 1.39
C TYR A 13 -0.73 3.09 2.23
N GLU A 14 -0.26 3.92 3.16
CA GLU A 14 -1.12 4.82 3.94
C GLU A 14 -1.90 5.80 3.06
N ILE A 15 -1.25 6.38 2.03
CA ILE A 15 -1.90 7.25 1.05
C ILE A 15 -2.95 6.47 0.24
N ALA A 16 -2.66 5.24 -0.16
CA ALA A 16 -3.60 4.39 -0.88
C ALA A 16 -4.83 4.04 -0.03
N LEU A 17 -4.66 3.73 1.26
CA LEU A 17 -5.77 3.53 2.19
C LEU A 17 -6.65 4.79 2.30
N ALA A 18 -6.03 5.97 2.44
CA ALA A 18 -6.75 7.23 2.49
C ALA A 18 -7.53 7.51 1.20
N LEU A 19 -6.96 7.15 0.04
CA LEU A 19 -7.62 7.26 -1.26
C LEU A 19 -8.86 6.34 -1.33
N VAL A 20 -8.71 5.08 -0.91
CA VAL A 20 -9.80 4.11 -0.88
C VAL A 20 -10.95 4.59 0.02
N VAL A 21 -10.65 5.02 1.25
CA VAL A 21 -11.68 5.54 2.18
C VAL A 21 -12.37 6.79 1.64
N ARG A 22 -11.65 7.63 0.88
CA ARG A 22 -12.22 8.84 0.28
C ARG A 22 -13.16 8.54 -0.89
N GLU A 23 -12.80 7.57 -1.73
CA GLU A 23 -13.48 7.33 -3.01
C GLU A 23 -14.50 6.19 -2.98
N ILE A 24 -14.33 5.26 -2.04
CA ILE A 24 -15.14 4.06 -1.87
C ILE A 24 -15.75 4.11 -0.45
N PRO A 25 -17.02 3.68 -0.25
CA PRO A 25 -17.66 3.67 1.07
C PRO A 25 -17.13 2.53 1.98
N LEU A 26 -15.82 2.42 2.08
CA LEU A 26 -15.10 1.54 3.00
C LEU A 26 -14.51 2.37 4.13
N HIS A 27 -14.44 1.80 5.33
CA HIS A 27 -13.76 2.42 6.46
C HIS A 27 -12.41 1.76 6.71
N TYR A 28 -11.48 2.45 7.37
CA TYR A 28 -10.17 1.89 7.71
C TYR A 28 -10.23 0.50 8.38
N PRO A 29 -11.18 0.19 9.29
CA PRO A 29 -11.29 -1.16 9.88
C PRO A 29 -11.64 -2.27 8.88
N ASP A 30 -12.18 -1.91 7.71
CA ASP A 30 -12.53 -2.84 6.64
C ASP A 30 -11.33 -3.11 5.70
N LEU A 31 -10.23 -2.36 5.87
CA LEU A 31 -9.03 -2.45 5.05
C LEU A 31 -7.90 -3.17 5.79
N PRO A 32 -6.96 -3.80 5.08
CA PRO A 32 -5.80 -4.40 5.73
C PRO A 32 -4.97 -3.31 6.43
N SER A 33 -4.49 -3.60 7.63
CA SER A 33 -3.63 -2.68 8.40
C SER A 33 -2.23 -2.56 7.81
N ASP A 34 -1.78 -3.61 7.12
CA ASP A 34 -0.45 -3.73 6.54
C ASP A 34 -0.55 -4.07 5.05
N CYS A 35 0.42 -3.58 4.26
CA CYS A 35 0.44 -3.85 2.83
C CYS A 35 0.56 -5.37 2.59
N PRO A 36 -0.38 -6.00 1.87
CA PRO A 36 -0.36 -7.45 1.65
C PRO A 36 0.69 -7.87 0.60
N TYR A 37 1.32 -6.90 -0.06
CA TYR A 37 2.28 -7.13 -1.14
C TYR A 37 3.71 -6.85 -0.68
N SER A 38 4.61 -7.75 -1.05
CA SER A 38 6.04 -7.51 -0.92
C SER A 38 6.54 -6.48 -1.94
N ILE A 39 7.66 -5.84 -1.65
CA ILE A 39 8.32 -4.91 -2.57
C ILE A 39 8.61 -5.56 -3.93
N THR A 40 9.02 -6.84 -3.93
CA THR A 40 9.27 -7.58 -5.17
C THR A 40 8.02 -7.71 -6.02
N GLN A 41 6.85 -7.92 -5.41
CA GLN A 41 5.57 -7.99 -6.13
C GLN A 41 5.12 -6.62 -6.63
N ILE A 42 5.29 -5.56 -5.82
CA ILE A 42 4.92 -4.19 -6.21
C ILE A 42 5.74 -3.70 -7.41
N LEU A 43 7.03 -4.09 -7.48
CA LEU A 43 7.95 -3.68 -8.54
C LEU A 43 7.94 -4.63 -9.75
N ASP A 44 7.22 -5.74 -9.70
CA ASP A 44 7.14 -6.69 -10.80
C ASP A 44 6.07 -6.23 -11.82
N PRO A 45 6.46 -5.82 -13.04
CA PRO A 45 5.52 -5.37 -14.05
C PRO A 45 4.67 -6.50 -14.65
N GLN A 46 4.88 -7.76 -14.25
CA GLN A 46 4.04 -8.90 -14.63
C GLN A 46 3.12 -9.37 -13.50
N TYR A 47 3.18 -8.72 -12.34
CA TYR A 47 2.36 -9.05 -11.18
C TYR A 47 0.97 -8.39 -11.32
N PHE A 48 0.04 -9.13 -11.93
CA PHE A 48 -1.39 -8.77 -12.04
C PHE A 48 -2.28 -10.01 -11.87
#